data_AF-T1BY46-F1
#
_entry.id   AF-T1BY46-F1
#
_cell.length_a   1.000
_cell.length_b   1.000
_cell.length_c   1.000
_cell.angle_alpha   90.00
_cell.angle_beta   90.00
_cell.angle_gamma   90.00
#
_symmetry.space_group_name_H-M   'P 1'
#
loop_
_entity.id
_entity.type
_entity.pdbx_description
1 polymer ?
#
loop_
_entity_poly.entity_id
_entity_poly.type
_entity_poly.pdbx_seq_one_letter_code
_entity_poly.pdbx_strand_id
1 'polypeptide(L)'
;GLRATQAGGHVVLTECARAQLVPPMAGLVNTFDRIRRSRNNVEYPPTGAEEMTHEEVDEDIAEVRSALETIAKLLVVLPVF
;
A
#
# COMPACT_ATOMS: atom_id res chain seq x y z
N GLY A 1 6.12 4.83 4.76
CA GLY A 1 5.26 3.84 4.10
C GLY A 1 4.05 4.53 3.51
N LEU A 2 3.02 4.80 4.32
CA LEU A 2 1.78 5.43 3.85
C LEU A 2 1.78 6.96 3.96
N ARG A 3 2.49 7.53 4.95
CA ARG A 3 2.64 8.99 5.12
C ARG A 3 3.89 9.46 4.41
N ALA A 4 3.76 10.54 3.65
CA ALA A 4 4.90 11.23 3.07
C ALA A 4 5.78 11.75 4.21
N THR A 5 7.02 11.26 4.32
CA THR A 5 8.05 11.90 5.13
C THR A 5 8.75 13.01 4.34
N GLN A 6 8.70 12.93 3.01
CA GLN A 6 9.08 13.95 2.04
C GLN A 6 8.12 13.92 0.85
N ALA A 7 8.01 15.02 0.12
CA ALA A 7 7.15 15.13 -1.06
C ALA A 7 7.47 13.99 -2.06
N GLY A 8 6.44 13.22 -2.43
CA GLY A 8 6.56 12.13 -3.41
C GLY A 8 7.28 10.85 -2.96
N GLY A 9 7.98 10.85 -1.82
CA GLY A 9 8.84 9.71 -1.42
C GLY A 9 8.10 8.37 -1.28
N HIS A 10 6.84 8.38 -0.87
CA HIS A 10 6.03 7.15 -0.75
C HIS A 10 5.51 6.64 -2.11
N VAL A 11 5.34 7.52 -3.11
CA VAL A 11 4.94 7.13 -4.47
C VAL A 11 6.11 6.43 -5.15
N VAL A 12 7.32 7.00 -5.03
CA VAL A 12 8.54 6.41 -5.59
C VAL A 12 8.76 4.99 -5.08
N LEU A 13 8.57 4.74 -3.78
CA LEU A 13 8.70 3.38 -3.22
C LEU A 13 7.69 2.39 -3.82
N THR A 14 6.47 2.85 -4.11
CA THR A 14 5.43 2.02 -4.74
C THR A 14 5.81 1.68 -6.18
N GLU A 15 6.32 2.66 -6.93
CA GLU A 15 6.80 2.46 -8.30
C GLU A 15 8.03 1.55 -8.37
N CYS A 16 8.98 1.70 -7.44
CA CYS A 16 10.12 0.80 -7.33
C CYS A 16 9.67 -0.64 -7.01
N ALA A 17 8.76 -0.82 -6.05
CA ALA A 17 8.21 -2.13 -5.73
C ALA A 17 7.47 -2.74 -6.93
N ARG A 18 6.72 -1.92 -7.67
CA ARG A 18 6.05 -2.34 -8.91
C ARG A 18 7.06 -2.84 -9.95
N ALA A 19 8.13 -2.08 -10.19
CA ALA A 19 9.16 -2.45 -11.16
C ALA A 19 9.89 -3.76 -10.81
N GLN A 20 10.04 -4.08 -9.52
CA GLN A 20 10.80 -5.26 -9.07
C GLN A 20 9.93 -6.51 -8.84
N LEU A 21 8.67 -6.35 -8.43
CA LEU A 21 7.84 -7.44 -7.90
C LEU A 21 6.60 -7.76 -8.74
N VAL A 22 6.29 -6.99 -9.78
CA VAL A 22 5.18 -7.29 -10.71
C VAL A 22 5.76 -7.98 -11.94
N PRO A 23 5.16 -9.09 -12.44
CA PRO A 23 3.82 -9.62 -12.12
C PRO A 23 3.60 -10.40 -10.81
N PRO A 24 4.56 -11.13 -10.21
CA PRO A 24 4.25 -12.17 -9.22
C PRO A 24 3.57 -11.66 -7.94
N MET A 25 3.78 -10.39 -7.60
CA MET A 25 3.16 -9.74 -6.43
C MET A 25 2.25 -8.57 -6.81
N ALA A 26 1.69 -8.58 -8.03
CA ALA A 26 0.84 -7.48 -8.51
C ALA A 26 -0.35 -7.19 -7.57
N GLY A 27 -0.98 -8.22 -7.01
CA GLY A 27 -2.07 -8.06 -6.05
C GLY A 27 -1.64 -7.24 -4.83
N LEU A 28 -0.53 -7.63 -4.19
CA LEU A 28 0.01 -6.96 -3.01
C LEU A 28 0.39 -5.50 -3.29
N VAL A 29 1.09 -5.24 -4.41
CA VAL A 29 1.50 -3.88 -4.80
C VAL A 29 0.28 -3.00 -5.09
N ASN A 30 -0.74 -3.54 -5.76
CA ASN A 30 -1.95 -2.80 -6.09
C ASN A 30 -2.81 -2.51 -4.84
N THR A 31 -2.94 -3.48 -3.92
CA THR A 31 -3.57 -3.28 -2.62
C THR A 31 -2.88 -2.16 -1.83
N PHE A 32 -1.54 -2.19 -1.74
CA PHE A 32 -0.80 -1.15 -1.03
C PHE A 32 -1.04 0.25 -1.64
N ASP A 33 -1.00 0.37 -2.97
CA ASP A 33 -1.29 1.66 -3.64
C ASP A 33 -2.74 2.12 -3.41
N ARG A 34 -3.71 1.19 -3.43
CA ARG A 34 -5.11 1.49 -3.14
C ARG A 34 -5.26 2.08 -1.74
N ILE A 35 -4.79 1.38 -0.70
CA ILE A 35 -4.90 1.82 0.71
C ILE A 35 -4.19 3.17 0.92
N ARG A 36 -3.04 3.36 0.27
CA ARG A 36 -2.32 4.64 0.29
C ARG A 36 -3.15 5.79 -0.27
N ARG A 37 -3.84 5.58 -1.41
CA ARG A 37 -4.74 6.57 -2.01
C ARG A 37 -5.98 6.77 -1.15
N SER A 38 -6.59 5.71 -0.63
CA SER A 38 -7.74 5.80 0.28
C SER A 38 -7.41 6.64 1.51
N ARG A 39 -6.27 6.40 2.16
CA ARG A 39 -5.85 7.22 3.30
C ARG A 39 -5.62 8.69 2.93
N ASN A 40 -5.04 8.96 1.75
CA ASN A 40 -4.88 10.33 1.28
C ASN A 40 -6.24 11.00 1.08
N ASN A 41 -7.22 10.29 0.52
CA ASN A 41 -8.57 10.82 0.32
C ASN A 41 -9.31 11.02 1.64
N VAL A 42 -9.08 10.18 2.65
CA VAL A 42 -9.65 10.39 3.99
C VAL A 42 -9.04 11.63 4.66
N GLU A 43 -7.73 11.84 4.52
CA GLU A 43 -7.03 13.00 5.09
C GLU A 43 -7.33 14.30 4.31
N TYR A 44 -7.52 14.19 3.00
CA TYR A 44 -7.81 15.28 2.08
C TYR A 44 -8.98 14.90 1.14
N PRO A 45 -10.23 14.97 1.63
CA PRO A 45 -11.39 14.54 0.86
C PRO A 45 -11.57 15.41 -0.39
N PRO A 46 -11.65 14.80 -1.59
CA PRO A 46 -12.10 15.53 -2.76
C PRO A 46 -13.56 15.97 -2.57
N THR A 47 -13.96 17.01 -3.28
CA THR A 47 -15.34 17.53 -3.19
C THR A 47 -16.35 16.45 -3.55
N GLY A 48 -17.26 16.14 -2.62
CA GLY A 48 -18.29 15.11 -2.81
C GLY A 48 -17.81 13.67 -2.64
N ALA A 49 -16.64 13.44 -2.02
CA ALA A 49 -16.19 12.10 -1.69
C ALA A 49 -17.15 11.41 -0.71
N GLU A 50 -17.40 10.13 -0.94
CA GLU A 50 -18.06 9.26 0.03
C GLU A 50 -17.14 9.02 1.23
N GLU A 51 -17.74 8.92 2.42
CA GLU A 51 -17.00 8.57 3.62
C GLU A 51 -16.64 7.09 3.61
N MET A 52 -15.42 6.78 4.03
CA MET A 52 -14.94 5.40 4.14
C MET A 52 -15.72 4.68 5.25
N THR A 53 -16.25 3.51 4.93
CA THR A 53 -17.06 2.69 5.85
C THR A 53 -16.19 1.83 6.76
N HIS A 54 -16.76 1.35 7.87
CA HIS A 54 -16.05 0.46 8.78
C HIS A 54 -15.73 -0.89 8.13
N GLU A 55 -16.64 -1.39 7.30
CA GLU A 55 -16.49 -2.64 6.56
C GLU A 55 -15.29 -2.58 5.60
N GLU A 56 -15.14 -1.47 4.85
CA GLU A 56 -13.97 -1.25 3.98
C GLU A 56 -12.66 -1.21 4.78
N VAL A 57 -12.68 -0.62 5.98
CA VAL A 57 -11.50 -0.62 6.86
C VAL A 57 -11.13 -2.03 7.32
N ASP A 58 -12.12 -2.83 7.69
CA ASP A 58 -11.90 -4.20 8.17
C ASP A 58 -11.34 -5.10 7.05
N GLU A 59 -11.83 -4.93 5.82
CA GLU A 59 -11.27 -5.58 4.62
C GLU A 59 -9.82 -5.17 4.38
N ASP A 60 -9.52 -3.86 4.44
CA ASP A 60 -8.16 -3.32 4.29
C ASP A 60 -7.21 -3.90 5.35
N ILE A 61 -7.65 -4.00 6.61
CA ILE A 61 -6.85 -4.57 7.70
C ILE A 61 -6.50 -6.03 7.41
N ALA A 62 -7.45 -6.82 6.93
CA ALA A 62 -7.22 -8.22 6.59
C ALA A 62 -6.21 -8.35 5.44
N GLU A 63 -6.35 -7.54 4.39
CA GLU A 63 -5.42 -7.51 3.26
C GLU A 63 -4.00 -7.11 3.69
N VAL A 64 -3.86 -6.07 4.53
CA VAL A 64 -2.58 -5.58 5.04
C VAL A 64 -1.87 -6.65 5.86
N ARG A 65 -2.60 -7.39 6.71
CA ARG A 65 -2.01 -8.49 7.50
C ARG A 65 -1.41 -9.57 6.60
N SER A 66 -2.16 -10.01 5.59
CA SER A 66 -1.69 -10.98 4.61
C SER A 66 -0.46 -10.47 3.82
N ALA A 67 -0.46 -9.19 3.46
CA ALA A 67 0.67 -8.55 2.80
C ALA A 67 1.93 -8.53 3.69
N LEU A 68 1.79 -8.19 4.97
CA LEU A 68 2.90 -8.16 5.93
C LEU A 68 3.50 -9.56 6.13
N GLU A 69 2.68 -10.60 6.23
CA GLU A 69 3.17 -11.99 6.31
C GLU A 69 3.96 -12.41 5.08
N THR A 70 3.50 -11.98 3.90
CA THR A 70 4.18 -12.27 2.63
C THR A 70 5.52 -11.54 2.54
N ILE A 71 5.54 -10.24 2.88
CA ILE A 71 6.76 -9.43 2.90
C ILE A 71 7.76 -9.97 3.92
N ALA A 72 7.31 -10.38 5.10
CA ALA A 72 8.19 -10.96 6.12
C ALA A 72 8.96 -12.19 5.59
N LYS A 73 8.30 -13.04 4.80
CA LYS A 73 8.94 -14.19 4.13
C LYS A 73 9.92 -13.74 3.04
N LEU A 74 9.56 -12.70 2.28
CA LEU A 74 10.39 -12.16 1.20
C LEU A 74 11.69 -11.51 1.73
N LEU A 75 11.60 -10.76 2.83
CA LEU A 75 12.75 -10.05 3.40
C LEU A 75 13.88 -10.98 3.84
N VAL A 76 13.57 -12.23 4.22
CA VAL A 76 14.58 -13.21 4.62
C VAL A 76 15.45 -13.66 3.45
N VAL A 77 14.91 -13.63 2.23
CA VAL A 77 15.60 -14.15 1.03
C VAL A 77 16.11 -13.05 0.10
N LEU A 78 15.75 -11.79 0.35
CA LEU A 78 16.24 -10.66 -0.42
C LEU A 78 17.70 -10.36 -0.03
N PRO A 79 18.63 -10.27 -1.02
CA PRO A 79 19.99 -9.84 -0.74
C PRO A 79 19.99 -8.38 -0.25
N VAL A 80 20.77 -8.11 0.79
CA VAL A 80 21.06 -6.75 1.23
C VAL A 80 22.12 -6.19 0.28
N PHE A 81 21.76 -5.17 -0.50
CA PHE A 81 22.68 -4.44 -1.37
C PHE A 81 23.20 -3.18 -0.68
#